data_AF-A0AAV4VEX3-F1
#
_entry.id   AF-A0AAV4VEX3-F1
#
_cell.length_a   1.000
_cell.length_b   1.000
_cell.length_c   1.000
_cell.angle_alpha   90.00
_cell.angle_beta   90.00
_cell.angle_gamma   90.00
#
_symmetry.space_group_name_H-M   'P 1'
#
loop_
_entity.id
_entity.type
_entity.pdbx_description
1 polymer ?
#
loop_
_entity_poly.entity_id
_entity_poly.type
_entity_poly.pdbx_seq_one_letter_code
_entity_poly.pdbx_strand_id
1 'polypeptide(L)'
;MENQFLKQDFYLALGFCEEERYGRIPVGGVGYDDERCERIKCTQGWYSGEGCSPVAMPGFPGCQLVRGKGHYSKCCKQLICD
;
A
#
# COMPACT_ATOMS: atom_id res chain seq x y z
N MET A 1 3.78 11.42 24.81
CA MET A 1 4.15 11.21 23.39
C MET A 1 5.30 10.22 23.38
N GLU A 2 5.02 8.95 23.11
CA GLU A 2 6.09 7.97 22.88
C GLU A 2 6.76 8.26 21.56
N ASN A 3 8.09 8.22 21.55
CA ASN A 3 8.89 8.60 20.39
C ASN A 3 8.75 7.52 19.31
N GLN A 4 8.20 7.88 18.15
CA GLN A 4 7.87 6.96 17.06
C GLN A 4 9.10 6.14 16.60
N PHE A 5 10.30 6.73 16.71
CA PHE A 5 11.58 6.06 16.46
C PHE A 5 11.84 4.87 17.40
N LEU A 6 11.59 5.00 18.70
CA LEU A 6 11.80 3.90 19.67
C LEU A 6 10.83 2.74 19.44
N LYS A 7 9.61 3.04 18.99
CA LYS A 7 8.60 2.03 18.66
C LYS A 7 9.04 1.21 17.45
N GLN A 8 9.64 1.86 16.45
CA GLN A 8 10.16 1.22 15.25
C GLN A 8 11.38 0.33 15.56
N ASP A 9 12.27 0.78 16.44
CA ASP A 9 13.44 0.00 16.89
C ASP A 9 13.08 -1.22 17.77
N PHE A 10 11.99 -1.15 18.53
CA PHE A 10 11.49 -2.29 19.32
C PHE A 10 10.93 -3.40 18.43
N TYR A 11 10.19 -3.06 17.38
CA TYR A 11 9.65 -4.04 16.43
C TYR A 11 10.72 -4.69 15.54
N LEU A 12 11.80 -3.95 15.27
CA LEU A 12 13.04 -4.44 14.67
C LEU A 12 13.59 -5.70 15.37
N ALA A 13 13.56 -5.71 16.70
CA ALA A 13 14.05 -6.84 17.50
C ALA A 13 13.08 -8.04 17.52
N LEU A 14 11.81 -7.85 17.13
CA LEU A 14 10.76 -8.87 17.25
C LEU A 14 10.40 -9.56 15.91
N GLY A 15 11.00 -9.14 14.80
CA GLY A 15 10.79 -9.78 13.49
C GLY A 15 9.47 -9.43 12.82
N PHE A 16 8.85 -8.30 13.18
CA PHE A 16 7.65 -7.79 12.52
C PHE A 16 7.66 -6.26 12.43
N CYS A 17 6.82 -5.70 11.59
CA CYS A 17 6.47 -4.29 11.54
C CYS A 17 5.07 -4.13 12.15
N GLU A 18 4.83 -3.07 12.90
CA GLU A 18 3.48 -2.73 13.38
C GLU A 18 3.14 -1.30 12.94
N GLU A 19 2.05 -1.16 12.20
CA GLU A 19 1.48 0.12 11.79
C GLU A 19 -0.04 0.06 12.01
N GLU A 20 -0.65 1.15 12.48
CA GLU A 20 -2.04 1.15 12.96
C GLU A 20 -3.07 0.68 11.92
N ARG A 21 -2.84 0.97 10.63
CA ARG A 21 -3.74 0.62 9.53
C ARG A 21 -3.53 -0.79 9.02
N TYR A 22 -2.30 -1.30 9.11
CA TYR A 22 -1.92 -2.59 8.55
C TYR A 22 -1.75 -3.70 9.61
N GLY A 23 -1.81 -3.34 10.89
CA GLY A 23 -1.58 -4.24 12.00
C GLY A 23 -0.13 -4.73 12.06
N ARG A 24 0.06 -5.95 12.58
CA ARG A 24 1.37 -6.60 12.66
C ARG A 24 1.64 -7.40 11.39
N ILE A 25 2.76 -7.12 10.74
CA ILE A 25 3.22 -7.82 9.54
C ILE A 25 4.58 -8.45 9.84
N PRO A 26 4.76 -9.76 9.67
CA PRO A 26 6.07 -10.38 9.84
C PRO A 26 7.07 -9.80 8.83
N VAL A 27 8.35 -9.75 9.19
CA VAL A 27 9.42 -9.38 8.26
C VAL A 27 9.36 -10.29 7.02
N GLY A 28 9.41 -9.68 5.83
CA GLY A 28 9.19 -10.35 4.54
C GLY A 28 7.72 -10.44 4.11
N GLY A 29 6.79 -10.16 5.02
CA GLY A 29 5.35 -10.11 4.78
C GLY A 29 4.89 -8.82 4.10
N VAL A 30 3.61 -8.83 3.71
CA VAL A 30 2.94 -7.74 3.01
C VAL A 30 1.60 -7.46 3.69
N GLY A 31 1.28 -6.18 3.86
CA GLY A 31 -0.05 -5.70 4.25
C GLY A 31 -0.70 -4.94 3.10
N TYR A 32 -2.03 -4.95 3.05
CA TYR A 32 -2.83 -4.28 2.03
C TYR A 32 -3.87 -3.36 2.65
N ASP A 33 -4.09 -2.21 2.01
CA ASP A 33 -5.20 -1.29 2.28
C ASP A 33 -6.00 -1.16 0.98
N ASP A 34 -7.12 -1.87 0.89
CA ASP A 34 -7.95 -1.93 -0.32
C ASP A 34 -8.76 -0.64 -0.53
N GLU A 35 -9.00 0.13 0.54
CA GLU A 35 -9.67 1.42 0.47
C GLU A 35 -8.76 2.44 -0.21
N ARG A 36 -7.48 2.46 0.14
CA ARG A 36 -6.48 3.35 -0.48
C ARG A 36 -5.81 2.75 -1.71
N CYS A 37 -5.98 1.46 -1.93
CA CYS A 37 -5.26 0.68 -2.93
C CYS A 37 -3.74 0.80 -2.76
N GLU A 38 -3.28 0.52 -1.54
CA GLU A 38 -1.88 0.54 -1.15
C GLU A 38 -1.42 -0.87 -0.76
N ARG A 39 -0.12 -1.14 -0.92
CA ARG A 39 0.55 -2.25 -0.22
C ARG A 39 1.72 -1.71 0.58
N ILE A 40 2.00 -2.35 1.71
CA ILE A 40 3.27 -2.16 2.42
C ILE A 40 4.00 -3.48 2.53
N LYS A 41 5.32 -3.45 2.35
CA LYS A 41 6.18 -4.60 2.59
C LYS A 41 7.01 -4.33 3.84
N CYS A 42 6.93 -5.25 4.80
CA CYS A 42 7.77 -5.19 5.98
C CYS A 42 9.17 -5.72 5.65
N THR A 43 10.19 -4.88 5.83
CA THR A 43 11.61 -5.25 5.73
C THR A 43 12.25 -5.03 7.11
N GLN A 44 13.38 -5.66 7.40
CA GLN A 44 14.07 -5.46 8.69
C GLN A 44 14.36 -3.97 8.91
N GLY A 45 13.61 -3.33 9.82
CA GLY A 45 13.79 -1.92 10.19
C GLY A 45 12.95 -0.88 9.49
N TRP A 46 12.18 -1.23 8.46
CA TRP A 46 11.30 -0.27 7.81
C TRP A 46 10.22 -0.94 6.96
N TYR A 47 9.16 -0.20 6.71
CA TYR A 47 8.18 -0.54 5.68
C TYR A 47 8.49 0.21 4.38
N SER A 48 8.26 -0.44 3.24
CA SER A 48 8.18 0.24 1.95
C SER A 48 6.73 0.22 1.48
N GLY A 49 6.13 1.39 1.34
CA GLY A 49 4.78 1.55 0.82
C GLY A 49 4.75 1.78 -0.68
N GLU A 50 3.77 1.18 -1.35
CA GLU A 50 3.50 1.40 -2.76
C GLU A 50 2.00 1.65 -2.97
N GLY A 51 1.70 2.67 -3.77
CA GLY A 51 0.35 3.00 -4.19
C GLY A 51 0.23 3.07 -5.71
N CYS A 52 -0.97 3.34 -6.19
CA CYS A 52 -1.20 3.52 -7.63
C CYS A 52 -0.53 4.78 -8.14
N SER A 53 0.14 4.70 -9.29
CA SER A 53 0.63 5.88 -9.99
C SER A 53 -0.54 6.77 -10.43
N PRO A 54 -0.37 8.10 -10.46
CA PRO A 54 -1.34 8.99 -11.09
C PRO A 54 -1.53 8.59 -12.55
N VAL A 55 -2.77 8.38 -12.97
CA VAL A 55 -3.12 8.12 -14.37
C VAL A 55 -3.82 9.36 -14.90
N ALA A 56 -3.24 10.00 -15.92
CA ALA A 56 -3.93 11.06 -16.65
C ALA A 56 -5.07 10.42 -17.45
N MET A 57 -6.28 11.00 -17.35
CA MET A 57 -7.37 10.61 -18.23
C MET A 57 -7.02 11.10 -19.64
N PRO A 58 -6.84 10.21 -20.62
CA PRO A 58 -6.62 10.67 -21.96
C PRO A 58 -7.95 11.21 -22.51
N GLY A 59 -7.89 12.33 -23.25
CA GLY A 59 -9.07 12.98 -23.83
C GLY A 59 -9.73 12.22 -24.98
N PHE A 60 -9.63 10.88 -24.99
CA PHE A 60 -10.21 10.04 -26.03
C PHE A 60 -11.70 9.80 -25.75
N PRO A 61 -12.59 10.11 -26.71
CA PRO A 61 -14.01 9.75 -26.61
C PRO A 61 -14.17 8.24 -26.43
N GLY A 62 -15.08 7.82 -25.56
CA GLY A 62 -15.35 6.40 -25.29
C GLY A 62 -14.40 5.75 -24.29
N CYS A 63 -13.42 6.48 -23.75
CA CYS A 63 -12.52 5.98 -22.72
C CYS A 63 -12.83 6.55 -21.33
N GLN A 64 -12.71 5.71 -20.30
CA GLN A 64 -12.91 6.08 -18.89
C GLN A 64 -11.88 5.41 -17.98
N LEU A 65 -11.56 6.08 -16.88
CA LEU A 65 -10.74 5.50 -15.81
C LEU A 65 -11.63 4.80 -14.79
N VAL A 66 -11.56 3.48 -14.74
CA VAL A 66 -12.37 2.64 -13.84
C VAL A 66 -11.49 2.06 -12.74
N ARG A 67 -11.94 2.14 -11.48
CA ARG A 67 -11.23 1.53 -10.35
C ARG A 67 -11.46 0.01 -10.37
N GLY A 68 -10.38 -0.76 -10.30
CA GLY A 68 -10.48 -2.21 -10.14
C GLY A 68 -10.89 -2.64 -8.73
N LYS A 69 -10.90 -3.96 -8.47
CA LYS A 69 -11.27 -4.56 -7.17
C LYS A 69 -10.15 -5.44 -6.60
N GLY A 70 -10.12 -5.57 -5.28
CA GLY A 70 -9.16 -6.38 -4.53
C GLY A 70 -7.87 -5.64 -4.18
N HIS A 71 -6.83 -6.39 -3.83
CA HIS A 71 -5.55 -5.83 -3.38
C HIS A 71 -4.77 -5.08 -4.45
N TYR A 72 -3.93 -4.13 -4.01
CA TYR A 72 -2.93 -3.50 -4.88
C TYR A 72 -2.09 -4.58 -5.61
N SER A 73 -1.84 -4.46 -6.92
CA SER A 73 -2.16 -3.34 -7.82
C SER A 73 -3.50 -3.47 -8.55
N LYS A 74 -4.32 -4.48 -8.26
CA LYS A 74 -5.56 -4.78 -9.00
C LYS A 74 -6.64 -3.71 -8.81
N CYS A 75 -6.68 -3.05 -7.65
CA CYS A 75 -7.60 -1.95 -7.39
C CYS A 75 -7.21 -0.61 -8.06
N CYS A 76 -6.04 -0.54 -8.73
CA CYS A 76 -5.63 0.69 -9.40
C CYS A 76 -6.58 1.05 -10.55
N LYS A 77 -6.65 2.34 -10.87
CA LYS A 77 -7.46 2.83 -11.98
C LYS A 77 -6.90 2.29 -13.30
N GLN A 78 -7.77 1.74 -14.13
CA GLN A 78 -7.46 1.24 -15.46
C GLN A 78 -8.21 2.06 -16.49
N LEU A 79 -7.56 2.33 -17.62
CA LEU A 79 -8.22 2.92 -18.78
C LEU A 79 -9.01 1.83 -19.51
N ILE A 80 -10.31 1.99 -19.58
CA ILE A 80 -11.22 1.13 -20.35
C ILE A 80 -11.80 1.98 -21.47
N CYS A 81 -11.75 1.49 -22.70
CA CYS A 81 -12.34 2.13 -23.87
C CYS A 81 -13.34 1.16 -24.51
N ASP A 82 -14.48 1.68 -24.94
CA ASP A 82 -15.54 0.94 -25.64
C ASP A 82 -15.27 0.80 -27.14
#